data_AF-A0A975T0E7-F1
#
_entry.id   AF-A0A975T0E7-F1
#
_cell.length_a   1.000
_cell.length_b   1.000
_cell.length_c   1.000
_cell.angle_alpha   90.00
_cell.angle_beta   90.00
_cell.angle_gamma   90.00
#
_symmetry.space_group_name_H-M   'P 1'
#
loop_
_entity.id
_entity.type
_entity.pdbx_description
1 polymer ?
#
loop_
_entity_poly.entity_id
_entity_poly.type
_entity_poly.pdbx_seq_one_letter_code
_entity_poly.pdbx_strand_id
1 'polypeptide(L)'
;MDLGDAYRMGTELLQRHGLDGWTLAFDGAKRRAGICRYDVRVIGLSAPLTRLHAPEEVRETVLHEVAHALAGPRHGHDAVWVSQCRAIGGNGRRCIPSDAPTVTAPWLGVCPAGHTTERHRRPERVQSCARCSRTFSADHLLKWTLHGRPAVMHPNYLHELEGLRAGRRMRLAGVGQPVRLLVPGPLHGRVGRVVKRGRTSYHVQLPEGRLRVLFAAADPLA
;
A
#
# COMPACT_ATOMS: atom_id res chain seq x y z
N MET A 1 12.54 -17.59 -7.63
CA MET A 1 11.95 -18.91 -7.97
C MET A 1 10.75 -18.70 -8.89
N ASP A 2 10.48 -19.59 -9.86
CA ASP A 2 9.23 -19.48 -10.64
C ASP A 2 7.99 -19.75 -9.78
N LEU A 3 6.86 -19.12 -10.11
CA LEU A 3 5.63 -19.24 -9.33
C LEU A 3 5.03 -20.65 -9.35
N GLY A 4 5.17 -21.39 -10.45
CA GLY A 4 4.65 -22.76 -10.56
C GLY A 4 5.39 -23.72 -9.63
N ASP A 5 6.72 -23.61 -9.57
CA ASP A 5 7.53 -24.41 -8.65
C ASP A 5 7.26 -24.01 -7.19
N ALA A 6 7.12 -22.70 -6.92
CA ALA A 6 6.78 -22.22 -5.57
C ALA A 6 5.39 -22.74 -5.13
N TYR A 7 4.43 -22.80 -6.06
CA TYR A 7 3.11 -23.35 -5.80
C TYR A 7 3.16 -24.83 -5.46
N ARG A 8 3.91 -25.62 -6.25
CA ARG A 8 4.09 -27.06 -6.03
C ARG A 8 4.75 -27.32 -4.67
N MET A 9 5.89 -26.67 -4.41
CA MET A 9 6.61 -26.76 -3.14
C MET A 9 5.72 -26.36 -1.96
N GLY A 10 4.99 -25.25 -2.07
CA GLY A 10 4.13 -24.79 -0.99
C GLY A 10 3.00 -25.77 -0.69
N THR A 11 2.35 -26.28 -1.72
CA THR A 11 1.26 -27.27 -1.57
C THR A 11 1.76 -28.56 -0.94
N GLU A 12 2.93 -29.06 -1.35
CA GLU A 12 3.58 -30.23 -0.74
C GLU A 12 3.90 -30.01 0.74
N LEU A 13 4.35 -28.81 1.13
CA LEU A 13 4.61 -28.47 2.53
C LEU A 13 3.32 -28.44 3.36
N LEU A 14 2.25 -27.86 2.83
CA LEU A 14 0.94 -27.85 3.50
C LEU A 14 0.45 -29.29 3.76
N GLN A 15 0.51 -30.15 2.76
CA GLN A 15 0.13 -31.57 2.88
C GLN A 15 1.01 -32.32 3.89
N ARG A 16 2.34 -32.16 3.78
CA ARG A 16 3.31 -32.82 4.67
C ARG A 16 3.08 -32.49 6.15
N HIS A 17 2.59 -31.29 6.44
CA HIS A 17 2.39 -30.80 7.80
C HIS A 17 0.92 -30.84 8.25
N GLY A 18 0.07 -31.60 7.55
CA GLY A 18 -1.31 -31.86 7.99
C GLY A 18 -2.23 -30.64 7.96
N LEU A 19 -1.95 -29.66 7.11
CA LEU A 19 -2.80 -28.49 6.91
C LEU A 19 -3.93 -28.80 5.91
N ASP A 20 -4.76 -29.79 6.25
CA ASP A 20 -5.90 -30.18 5.43
C ASP A 20 -6.92 -29.04 5.32
N GLY A 21 -7.38 -28.80 4.08
CA GLY A 21 -8.29 -27.69 3.77
C GLY A 21 -7.63 -26.30 3.76
N TRP A 22 -6.31 -26.20 3.94
CA TRP A 22 -5.57 -24.98 3.65
C TRP A 22 -5.17 -24.92 2.19
N THR A 23 -5.07 -23.70 1.65
CA THR A 23 -4.65 -23.48 0.26
C THR A 23 -3.49 -22.48 0.19
N LEU A 24 -2.71 -22.58 -0.90
CA LEU A 24 -1.68 -21.60 -1.23
C LEU A 24 -2.22 -20.61 -2.27
N ALA A 25 -1.96 -19.32 -2.09
CA ALA A 25 -2.34 -18.30 -3.06
C ALA A 25 -1.25 -17.25 -3.25
N PHE A 26 -1.24 -16.59 -4.40
CA PHE A 26 -0.34 -15.46 -4.65
C PHE A 26 -1.08 -14.12 -4.57
N ASP A 27 -0.39 -13.10 -4.07
CA ASP A 27 -0.86 -11.72 -4.09
C ASP A 27 0.21 -10.73 -4.62
N GLY A 28 -0.21 -9.47 -4.79
CA GLY A 28 0.63 -8.39 -5.30
C GLY A 28 1.37 -7.58 -4.23
N ALA A 29 1.56 -8.12 -3.01
CA ALA A 29 2.34 -7.44 -1.99
C ALA A 29 3.79 -7.23 -2.46
N LYS A 30 4.41 -6.12 -2.07
CA LYS A 30 5.77 -5.74 -2.51
C LYS A 30 6.75 -5.59 -1.35
N ARG A 31 6.24 -5.70 -0.11
CA ARG A 31 7.01 -5.50 1.13
C ARG A 31 6.81 -6.62 2.17
N ARG A 32 5.90 -7.55 1.88
CA ARG A 32 5.56 -8.68 2.75
C ARG A 32 5.67 -9.92 1.88
N ALA A 33 6.51 -10.87 2.25
CA ALA A 33 6.76 -12.08 1.47
C ALA A 33 5.67 -13.13 1.66
N GLY A 34 5.23 -13.37 2.90
CA GLY A 34 4.23 -14.36 3.28
C GLY A 34 3.09 -13.79 4.13
N ILE A 35 1.95 -14.48 4.21
CA ILE A 35 0.89 -14.23 5.19
C ILE A 35 0.08 -15.49 5.44
N CYS A 36 -0.24 -15.74 6.71
CA CYS A 36 -1.24 -16.71 7.13
C CYS A 36 -2.61 -16.03 7.33
N ARG A 37 -3.64 -16.51 6.62
CA ARG A 37 -5.04 -16.04 6.75
C ARG A 37 -5.89 -17.16 7.34
N TYR A 38 -6.13 -17.09 8.66
CA TYR A 38 -6.83 -18.13 9.42
C TYR A 38 -8.30 -18.28 9.06
N ASP A 39 -8.99 -17.18 8.78
CA ASP A 39 -10.42 -17.11 8.49
C ASP A 39 -10.80 -17.90 7.24
N VAL A 40 -9.97 -17.82 6.20
CA VAL A 40 -10.16 -18.49 4.92
C VAL A 40 -9.19 -19.67 4.70
N ARG A 41 -8.34 -19.98 5.69
CA ARG A 41 -7.31 -21.02 5.64
C ARG A 41 -6.41 -20.90 4.40
N VAL A 42 -5.82 -19.73 4.21
CA VAL A 42 -4.93 -19.44 3.07
C VAL A 42 -3.54 -19.06 3.55
N ILE A 43 -2.52 -19.70 2.97
CA ILE A 43 -1.14 -19.22 3.01
C ILE A 43 -0.89 -18.39 1.74
N GLY A 44 -0.66 -17.10 1.92
CA GLY A 44 -0.44 -16.14 0.83
C GLY A 44 1.03 -15.83 0.62
N LEU A 45 1.52 -15.90 -0.61
CA LEU A 45 2.87 -15.47 -1.01
C LEU A 45 2.83 -14.24 -1.92
N SER A 46 3.81 -13.36 -1.79
CA SER A 46 4.00 -12.25 -2.72
C SER A 46 4.59 -12.76 -4.03
N ALA A 47 3.79 -12.76 -5.10
CA ALA A 47 4.29 -13.13 -6.43
C ALA A 47 5.48 -12.27 -6.90
N PRO A 48 5.54 -10.95 -6.62
CA PRO A 48 6.73 -10.16 -6.92
C PRO A 48 7.98 -10.60 -6.16
N LEU A 49 7.88 -10.89 -4.85
CA LEU A 49 9.05 -11.27 -4.03
C LEU A 49 9.48 -12.72 -4.30
N THR A 50 8.54 -13.65 -4.48
CA THR A 50 8.83 -15.05 -4.83
C THR A 50 9.70 -15.18 -6.09
N ARG A 51 9.49 -14.30 -7.09
CA ARG A 51 10.31 -14.29 -8.31
C ARG A 51 11.75 -13.83 -8.05
N LEU A 52 11.95 -12.94 -7.08
CA LEU A 52 13.25 -12.36 -6.75
C LEU A 52 14.08 -13.25 -5.81
N HIS A 53 13.42 -14.03 -4.97
CA HIS A 53 14.07 -14.84 -3.94
C HIS A 53 14.52 -16.20 -4.46
N ALA A 54 15.61 -16.71 -3.88
CA ALA A 54 16.10 -18.05 -4.12
C ALA A 54 15.09 -19.11 -3.63
N PRO A 55 15.06 -20.33 -4.19
CA PRO A 55 14.13 -21.37 -3.76
C PRO A 55 14.13 -21.63 -2.25
N GLU A 56 15.29 -21.55 -1.61
CA GLU A 56 15.46 -21.78 -0.17
C GLU A 56 14.82 -20.65 0.64
N GLU A 57 14.95 -19.40 0.21
CA GLU A 57 14.32 -18.24 0.87
C GLU A 57 12.78 -18.27 0.73
N VAL A 58 12.30 -18.70 -0.45
CA VAL A 58 10.86 -18.92 -0.68
C VAL A 58 10.36 -20.05 0.22
N ARG A 59 11.10 -21.16 0.30
CA ARG A 59 10.80 -22.28 1.20
C ARG A 59 10.70 -21.81 2.66
N GLU A 60 11.66 -21.03 3.13
CA GLU A 60 11.64 -20.47 4.48
C GLU A 60 10.41 -19.57 4.70
N THR A 61 10.01 -18.79 3.70
CA THR A 61 8.78 -18.00 3.76
C THR A 61 7.54 -18.89 3.89
N VAL A 62 7.45 -20.00 3.13
CA VAL A 62 6.32 -20.92 3.27
C VAL A 62 6.30 -21.56 4.65
N LEU A 63 7.43 -22.09 5.12
CA LEU A 63 7.54 -22.71 6.44
C LEU A 63 7.19 -21.73 7.56
N HIS A 64 7.58 -20.46 7.43
CA HIS A 64 7.19 -19.41 8.35
C HIS A 64 5.66 -19.28 8.50
N GLU A 65 4.95 -19.26 7.37
CA GLU A 65 3.48 -19.12 7.38
C GLU A 65 2.76 -20.42 7.76
N VAL A 66 3.31 -21.58 7.40
CA VAL A 66 2.84 -22.91 7.88
C VAL A 66 2.98 -22.99 9.40
N ALA A 67 4.08 -22.51 9.97
CA ALA A 67 4.27 -22.47 11.42
C ALA A 67 3.24 -21.59 12.12
N HIS A 68 2.82 -20.47 11.50
CA HIS A 68 1.68 -19.68 12.01
C HIS A 68 0.38 -20.49 11.99
N ALA A 69 0.06 -21.16 10.88
CA ALA A 69 -1.12 -21.99 10.79
C ALA A 69 -1.17 -23.10 11.86
N LEU A 70 -0.03 -23.71 12.18
CA LEU A 70 0.10 -24.74 13.21
C LEU A 70 0.06 -24.19 14.64
N ALA A 71 0.69 -23.04 14.90
CA ALA A 71 0.69 -22.42 16.23
C ALA A 71 -0.70 -21.84 16.58
N GLY A 72 -1.40 -21.29 15.59
CA GLY A 72 -2.74 -20.71 15.75
C GLY A 72 -2.73 -19.20 16.00
N PRO A 73 -3.89 -18.53 15.83
CA PRO A 73 -3.99 -17.06 15.69
C PRO A 73 -3.67 -16.26 16.96
N ARG A 74 -3.59 -16.92 18.12
CA ARG A 74 -3.20 -16.28 19.39
C ARG A 74 -1.69 -16.16 19.56
N HIS A 75 -0.92 -16.85 18.73
CA HIS A 75 0.52 -16.87 18.77
C HIS A 75 1.09 -15.95 17.68
N GLY A 76 1.89 -14.97 18.11
CA GLY A 76 2.78 -14.24 17.21
C GLY A 76 4.07 -15.03 16.98
N HIS A 77 5.19 -14.34 16.78
CA HIS A 77 6.52 -14.98 16.74
C HIS A 77 7.05 -15.34 18.13
N ASP A 78 6.22 -15.94 18.99
CA ASP A 78 6.57 -16.34 20.35
C ASP A 78 7.26 -17.73 20.40
N ALA A 79 7.52 -18.23 21.61
CA ALA A 79 8.20 -19.51 21.79
C ALA A 79 7.45 -20.71 21.18
N VAL A 80 6.12 -20.67 21.15
CA VAL A 80 5.29 -21.72 20.53
C VAL A 80 5.49 -21.69 19.03
N TRP A 81 5.41 -20.51 18.42
CA TRP A 81 5.67 -20.36 16.97
C TRP A 81 7.10 -20.74 16.59
N VAL A 82 8.11 -20.33 17.36
CA VAL A 82 9.51 -20.69 17.11
C VAL A 82 9.70 -22.21 17.18
N SER A 83 9.07 -22.86 18.17
CA SER A 83 9.10 -24.32 18.31
C SER A 83 8.48 -25.01 17.10
N GLN A 84 7.28 -24.58 16.68
CA GLN A 84 6.61 -25.11 15.49
C GLN A 84 7.45 -24.92 14.22
N CYS A 85 7.96 -23.71 14.01
CA CYS A 85 8.77 -23.36 12.84
C CYS A 85 10.02 -24.24 12.71
N ARG A 86 10.73 -24.47 13.83
CA ARG A 86 11.90 -25.37 13.85
C ARG A 86 11.52 -26.84 13.67
N ALA A 87 10.41 -27.29 14.24
CA ALA A 87 9.94 -28.67 14.12
C ALA A 87 9.62 -29.06 12.66
N ILE A 88 9.15 -28.10 11.85
CA ILE A 88 8.88 -28.30 10.42
C ILE A 88 10.08 -27.99 9.51
N GLY A 89 11.25 -27.75 10.09
CA GLY A 89 12.51 -27.54 9.36
C GLY A 89 12.81 -26.10 8.94
N GLY A 90 12.07 -25.11 9.44
CA GLY A 90 12.37 -23.69 9.26
C GLY A 90 13.38 -23.17 10.29
N ASN A 91 13.98 -22.01 10.01
CA ASN A 91 15.05 -21.46 10.86
C ASN A 91 14.56 -20.74 12.14
N GLY A 92 13.25 -20.52 12.29
CA GLY A 92 12.66 -19.81 13.43
C GLY A 92 12.95 -18.30 13.48
N ARG A 93 13.44 -17.70 12.39
CA ARG A 93 13.66 -16.25 12.28
C ARG A 93 12.37 -15.55 11.88
N ARG A 94 12.12 -14.41 12.52
CA ARG A 94 10.94 -13.57 12.27
C ARG A 94 11.01 -12.83 10.94
N CYS A 95 12.19 -12.34 10.60
CA CYS A 95 12.39 -11.46 9.45
C CYS A 95 13.27 -12.14 8.42
N ILE A 96 12.93 -11.89 7.15
CA ILE A 96 13.86 -12.10 6.03
C ILE A 96 15.08 -11.18 6.25
N PRO A 97 16.30 -11.61 5.89
CA PRO A 97 17.49 -10.78 5.95
C PRO A 97 17.29 -9.40 5.30
N SER A 98 17.88 -8.35 5.88
CA SER A 98 17.70 -6.98 5.41
C SER A 98 18.33 -6.71 4.04
N ASP A 99 19.28 -7.55 3.65
CA ASP A 99 19.99 -7.55 2.37
C ASP A 99 19.29 -8.41 1.30
N ALA A 100 18.21 -9.12 1.64
CA ALA A 100 17.46 -9.91 0.68
C ALA A 100 16.88 -9.02 -0.44
N PRO A 101 16.81 -9.53 -1.69
CA PRO A 101 16.26 -8.78 -2.82
C PRO A 101 14.86 -8.22 -2.52
N THR A 102 14.64 -6.95 -2.85
CA THR A 102 13.33 -6.29 -2.69
C THR A 102 12.79 -5.83 -4.03
N VAL A 103 11.47 -5.66 -4.11
CA VAL A 103 10.85 -5.08 -5.30
C VAL A 103 11.23 -3.61 -5.38
N THR A 104 11.93 -3.20 -6.44
CA THR A 104 12.25 -1.79 -6.66
C THR A 104 10.97 -0.95 -6.72
N ALA A 105 10.93 0.14 -5.95
CA ALA A 105 9.83 1.07 -5.98
C ALA A 105 9.91 1.98 -7.22
N PRO A 106 8.89 2.02 -8.08
CA PRO A 106 8.94 2.80 -9.31
C PRO A 106 8.85 4.31 -9.07
N TRP A 107 8.32 4.75 -7.92
CA TRP A 107 8.22 6.17 -7.58
C TRP A 107 9.32 6.57 -6.61
N LEU A 108 10.12 7.56 -6.98
CA LEU A 108 11.17 8.14 -6.17
C LEU A 108 10.86 9.61 -5.88
N GLY A 109 10.71 9.94 -4.61
CA GLY A 109 10.57 11.31 -4.12
C GLY A 109 11.92 11.82 -3.61
N VAL A 110 12.35 12.99 -4.04
CA VAL A 110 13.60 13.63 -3.60
C VAL A 110 13.29 15.01 -3.05
N CYS A 111 13.75 15.32 -1.84
CA CYS A 111 13.61 16.66 -1.25
C CYS A 111 14.79 17.58 -1.66
N PRO A 112 14.71 18.91 -1.40
CA PRO A 112 15.80 19.83 -1.73
C PRO A 112 17.15 19.49 -1.06
N ALA A 113 17.12 18.83 0.10
CA ALA A 113 18.32 18.36 0.80
C ALA A 113 18.86 17.01 0.30
N GLY A 114 18.27 16.43 -0.76
CA GLY A 114 18.72 15.17 -1.37
C GLY A 114 18.19 13.89 -0.70
N HIS A 115 17.43 13.98 0.39
CA HIS A 115 16.81 12.79 0.99
C HIS A 115 15.79 12.15 0.05
N THR A 116 15.82 10.82 -0.03
CA THR A 116 14.95 10.03 -0.90
C THR A 116 13.80 9.36 -0.14
N THR A 117 12.69 9.12 -0.84
CA THR A 117 11.57 8.33 -0.34
C THR A 117 10.93 7.55 -1.49
N GLU A 118 10.76 6.25 -1.27
CA GLU A 118 10.24 5.33 -2.28
C GLU A 118 8.76 4.99 -2.09
N ARG A 119 8.04 4.84 -3.20
CA ARG A 119 6.62 4.43 -3.22
C ARG A 119 6.33 3.44 -4.37
N HIS A 120 5.41 2.52 -4.12
CA HIS A 120 4.89 1.62 -5.17
C HIS A 120 3.61 2.13 -5.86
N ARG A 121 3.06 3.24 -5.38
CA ARG A 121 1.84 3.87 -5.93
C ARG A 121 2.10 5.36 -6.10
N ARG A 122 1.44 5.94 -7.12
CA ARG A 122 1.47 7.37 -7.37
C ARG A 122 1.03 8.14 -6.12
N PRO A 123 1.82 9.12 -5.64
CA PRO A 123 1.37 10.09 -4.65
C PRO A 123 0.19 10.90 -5.19
N GLU A 124 -0.87 11.01 -4.39
CA GLU A 124 -2.07 11.78 -4.76
C GLU A 124 -2.19 13.09 -3.99
N ARG A 125 -1.32 13.30 -3.01
CA ARG A 125 -1.24 14.46 -2.14
C ARG A 125 0.21 14.90 -2.04
N VAL A 126 0.43 16.19 -1.85
CA VAL A 126 1.76 16.76 -1.66
C VAL A 126 2.34 16.22 -0.35
N GLN A 127 3.60 15.82 -0.38
CA GLN A 127 4.33 15.30 0.77
C GLN A 127 5.61 16.09 0.97
N SER A 128 6.00 16.29 2.22
CA SER A 128 7.28 16.87 2.61
C SER A 128 8.17 15.82 3.26
N CYS A 129 9.48 16.10 3.28
CA CYS A 129 10.48 15.20 3.85
C CYS A 129 10.38 15.14 5.38
N ALA A 130 10.05 13.97 5.92
CA ALA A 130 9.99 13.71 7.36
C ALA A 130 11.37 13.75 8.06
N ARG A 131 12.47 13.62 7.29
CA ARG A 131 13.84 13.76 7.82
C ARG A 131 14.25 15.22 7.98
N CYS A 132 13.77 16.10 7.11
CA CYS A 132 14.04 17.53 7.19
C CYS A 132 13.16 18.22 8.26
N SER A 133 11.90 17.78 8.41
CA SER A 133 11.00 18.27 9.45
C SER A 133 10.04 17.19 9.91
N ARG A 134 9.76 17.15 11.22
CA ARG A 134 8.76 16.24 11.81
C ARG A 134 7.32 16.63 11.44
N THR A 135 7.09 17.88 11.06
CA THR A 135 5.80 18.37 10.59
C THR A 135 5.85 18.64 9.09
N PHE A 136 4.67 18.79 8.47
CA PHE A 136 4.61 19.19 7.07
C PHE A 136 5.29 20.57 6.89
N SER A 137 6.16 20.70 5.89
CA SER A 137 6.80 21.97 5.51
C SER A 137 6.88 22.11 3.99
N ALA A 138 6.45 23.27 3.49
CA ALA A 138 6.53 23.62 2.07
C ALA A 138 7.98 23.82 1.59
N ASP A 139 8.94 23.99 2.50
CA ASP A 139 10.36 24.13 2.16
C ASP A 139 11.02 22.77 1.85
N HIS A 140 10.33 21.67 2.16
CA HIS A 140 10.88 20.32 2.08
C HIS A 140 10.02 19.39 1.22
N LEU A 141 9.32 19.94 0.22
CA LEU A 141 8.47 19.15 -0.67
C LEU A 141 9.28 18.11 -1.45
N LEU A 142 8.71 16.90 -1.54
CA LEU A 142 9.26 15.83 -2.36
C LEU A 142 8.91 16.08 -3.83
N LYS A 143 9.92 16.13 -4.70
CA LYS A 143 9.76 16.07 -6.15
C LYS A 143 9.79 14.62 -6.60
N TRP A 144 8.81 14.22 -7.41
CA TRP A 144 8.60 12.81 -7.76
C TRP A 144 9.04 12.50 -9.18
N THR A 145 9.74 11.39 -9.33
CA THR A 145 9.98 10.72 -10.61
C THR A 145 9.28 9.35 -10.63
N LEU A 146 8.95 8.89 -11.84
CA LEU A 146 8.44 7.56 -12.12
C LEU A 146 9.43 6.88 -13.05
N HIS A 147 10.05 5.79 -12.58
CA HIS A 147 11.11 5.08 -13.31
C HIS A 147 12.23 6.04 -13.79
N GLY A 148 12.65 6.97 -12.91
CA GLY A 148 13.70 7.95 -13.20
C GLY A 148 13.27 9.12 -14.09
N ARG A 149 12.04 9.13 -14.63
CA ARG A 149 11.53 10.21 -15.48
C ARG A 149 10.63 11.16 -14.68
N PRO A 150 10.52 12.45 -15.04
CA PRO A 150 9.54 13.36 -14.43
C PRO A 150 8.14 12.75 -14.45
N ALA A 151 7.48 12.69 -13.29
CA ALA A 151 6.22 11.99 -13.17
C ALA A 151 5.00 12.88 -13.51
N VAL A 152 4.02 12.31 -14.20
CA VAL A 152 2.69 12.92 -14.35
C VAL A 152 1.90 12.73 -13.05
N MET A 153 1.72 13.82 -12.32
CA MET A 153 1.12 13.81 -10.99
C MET A 153 -0.42 13.73 -11.04
N HIS A 154 -0.99 13.26 -9.94
CA HIS A 154 -2.44 13.20 -9.77
C HIS A 154 -3.04 14.62 -9.70
N PRO A 155 -4.26 14.88 -10.21
CA PRO A 155 -4.86 16.23 -10.16
C PRO A 155 -4.93 16.84 -8.76
N ASN A 156 -5.32 16.05 -7.74
CA ASN A 156 -5.27 16.49 -6.33
C ASN A 156 -3.87 16.94 -5.87
N TYR A 157 -2.81 16.28 -6.33
CA TYR A 157 -1.44 16.66 -5.99
C TYR A 157 -1.10 18.00 -6.61
N LEU A 158 -1.43 18.20 -7.89
CA LEU A 158 -1.16 19.44 -8.61
C LEU A 158 -1.91 20.62 -7.97
N HIS A 159 -3.20 20.43 -7.69
CA HIS A 159 -4.04 21.44 -7.05
C HIS A 159 -3.53 21.82 -5.65
N GLU A 160 -3.12 20.82 -4.85
CA GLU A 160 -2.52 21.08 -3.53
C GLU A 160 -1.18 21.79 -3.63
N LEU A 161 -0.34 21.42 -4.59
CA LEU A 161 0.95 22.08 -4.82
C LEU A 161 0.78 23.54 -5.24
N GLU A 162 -0.19 23.82 -6.11
CA GLU A 162 -0.55 25.17 -6.51
C GLU A 162 -1.09 25.98 -5.32
N GLY A 163 -1.98 25.38 -4.51
CA GLY A 163 -2.47 25.98 -3.28
C GLY A 163 -1.33 26.39 -2.34
N LEU A 164 -0.39 25.48 -2.08
CA LEU A 164 0.78 25.74 -1.23
C LEU A 164 1.68 26.85 -1.78
N ARG A 165 1.94 26.87 -3.08
CA ARG A 165 2.73 27.93 -3.74
C ARG A 165 2.06 29.29 -3.65
N ALA A 166 0.73 29.33 -3.64
CA ALA A 166 -0.06 30.53 -3.45
C ALA A 166 -0.27 30.91 -1.97
N GLY A 167 0.36 30.21 -1.02
CA GLY A 167 0.17 30.45 0.42
C GLY A 167 -1.21 30.04 0.96
N ARG A 168 -2.00 29.31 0.17
CA ARG A 168 -3.35 28.87 0.56
C ARG A 168 -3.28 27.60 1.38
N ARG A 169 -3.98 27.58 2.52
CA ARG A 169 -4.19 26.36 3.30
C ARG A 169 -5.35 25.57 2.72
N MET A 170 -5.05 24.47 2.04
CA MET A 170 -6.08 23.55 1.55
C MET A 170 -6.87 22.95 2.72
N ARG A 171 -8.17 23.20 2.76
CA ARG A 171 -9.11 22.49 3.65
C ARG A 171 -9.95 21.57 2.80
N LEU A 172 -10.10 20.32 3.23
CA LEU A 172 -11.03 19.40 2.58
C LEU A 172 -12.41 19.54 3.21
N ALA A 173 -13.46 19.54 2.39
CA ALA A 173 -14.83 19.53 2.87
C ALA A 173 -15.11 18.26 3.69
N GLY A 174 -15.82 18.42 4.81
CA GLY A 174 -16.41 17.36 5.61
C GLY A 174 -17.75 16.89 5.02
N VAL A 175 -18.29 15.79 5.56
CA VAL A 175 -19.63 15.32 5.20
C VAL A 175 -20.66 16.37 5.64
N GLY A 176 -21.66 16.62 4.78
CA GLY A 176 -22.69 17.64 4.95
C GLY A 176 -22.32 19.02 4.38
N GLN A 177 -21.02 19.31 4.23
CA GLN A 177 -20.57 20.61 3.74
C GLN A 177 -20.88 20.81 2.26
N PRO A 178 -21.28 22.04 1.86
CA PRO A 178 -21.46 22.37 0.46
C PRO A 178 -20.12 22.49 -0.26
N VAL A 179 -20.08 22.04 -1.52
CA VAL A 179 -18.95 22.19 -2.43
C VAL A 179 -19.42 22.70 -3.78
N ARG A 180 -18.67 23.62 -4.37
CA ARG A 180 -18.87 24.07 -5.76
C ARG A 180 -18.05 23.19 -6.70
N LEU A 181 -18.69 22.65 -7.73
CA LEU A 181 -18.04 21.79 -8.71
C LEU A 181 -17.21 22.62 -9.70
N LEU A 182 -15.97 22.20 -9.91
CA LEU A 182 -15.04 22.80 -10.88
C LEU A 182 -14.80 21.90 -12.11
N VAL A 183 -15.53 20.78 -12.22
CA VAL A 183 -15.46 19.92 -13.40
C VAL A 183 -15.90 20.70 -14.64
N PRO A 184 -15.18 20.61 -15.77
CA PRO A 184 -15.63 21.20 -17.02
C PRO A 184 -16.98 20.61 -17.48
N GLY A 185 -17.80 21.44 -18.13
CA GLY A 185 -19.09 21.02 -18.71
C GLY A 185 -20.31 21.45 -17.90
N PRO A 186 -21.48 20.79 -18.11
CA PRO A 186 -22.78 21.26 -17.60
C PRO A 186 -22.89 21.35 -16.07
N LEU A 187 -22.01 20.66 -15.35
CA LEU A 187 -21.98 20.66 -13.89
C LEU A 187 -21.05 21.71 -13.29
N HIS A 188 -20.30 22.45 -14.13
CA HIS A 188 -19.40 23.50 -13.67
C HIS A 188 -20.16 24.57 -12.88
N GLY A 189 -19.61 25.01 -11.75
CA GLY A 189 -20.20 26.03 -10.89
C GLY A 189 -21.38 25.56 -10.04
N ARG A 190 -21.94 24.37 -10.30
CA ARG A 190 -23.06 23.85 -9.51
C ARG A 190 -22.62 23.52 -8.09
N VAL A 191 -23.53 23.71 -7.13
CA VAL A 191 -23.28 23.45 -5.72
C VAL A 191 -24.02 22.18 -5.30
N GLY A 192 -23.32 21.29 -4.62
CA GLY A 192 -23.90 20.10 -4.01
C GLY A 192 -23.35 19.86 -2.62
N ARG A 193 -23.90 18.87 -1.92
CA ARG A 193 -23.46 18.52 -0.55
C ARG A 193 -22.60 17.27 -0.54
N VAL A 194 -21.50 17.27 0.20
CA VAL A 194 -20.66 16.09 0.38
C VAL A 194 -21.42 15.06 1.20
N VAL A 195 -21.72 13.90 0.62
CA VAL A 195 -22.34 12.77 1.35
C VAL A 195 -21.31 11.73 1.80
N LYS A 196 -20.15 11.68 1.15
CA LYS A 196 -19.02 10.83 1.56
C LYS A 196 -17.71 11.46 1.13
N ARG A 197 -16.73 11.46 2.04
CA ARG A 197 -15.34 11.79 1.70
C ARG A 197 -14.55 10.50 1.51
N GLY A 198 -14.18 10.22 0.27
CA GLY A 198 -13.25 9.14 -0.07
C GLY A 198 -11.80 9.53 0.20
N ARG A 199 -10.86 8.67 -0.20
CA ARG A 199 -9.42 8.91 -0.05
C ARG A 199 -8.92 10.07 -0.95
N THR A 200 -9.54 10.26 -2.11
CA THR A 200 -9.12 11.23 -3.14
C THR A 200 -10.28 12.01 -3.77
N SER A 201 -11.50 11.79 -3.31
CA SER A 201 -12.69 12.29 -3.97
C SER A 201 -13.79 12.58 -2.97
N TYR A 202 -14.64 13.54 -3.31
CA TYR A 202 -15.95 13.69 -2.70
C TYR A 202 -16.97 12.86 -3.47
N HIS A 203 -17.94 12.30 -2.75
CA HIS A 203 -19.23 11.93 -3.34
C HIS A 203 -20.17 13.08 -2.98
N VAL A 204 -20.68 13.75 -3.99
CA VAL A 204 -21.48 14.97 -3.88
C VAL A 204 -22.90 14.65 -4.32
N GLN A 205 -23.87 15.02 -3.49
CA GLN A 205 -25.28 14.94 -3.82
C GLN A 205 -25.70 16.24 -4.50
N LEU A 206 -26.26 16.09 -5.70
CA LEU A 206 -26.94 17.13 -6.48
C LEU A 206 -28.43 16.77 -6.58
N PRO A 207 -29.31 17.69 -7.04
CA PRO A 207 -30.71 17.38 -7.30
C PRO A 207 -30.91 16.22 -8.30
N GLU A 208 -30.03 16.11 -9.30
CA GLU A 208 -30.12 15.13 -10.39
C GLU A 208 -29.47 13.79 -10.06
N GLY A 209 -28.79 13.70 -8.90
CA GLY A 209 -28.17 12.46 -8.46
C GLY A 209 -26.84 12.65 -7.74
N ARG A 210 -26.13 11.53 -7.56
CA ARG A 210 -24.86 11.49 -6.84
C ARG A 210 -23.69 11.43 -7.81
N LEU A 211 -22.74 12.35 -7.65
CA LEU A 211 -21.53 12.42 -8.46
C LEU A 211 -20.29 12.16 -7.61
N ARG A 212 -19.31 11.44 -8.15
CA ARG A 212 -17.97 11.35 -7.57
C ARG A 212 -17.04 12.34 -8.26
N VAL A 213 -16.43 13.24 -7.51
CA VAL A 213 -15.48 14.25 -8.02
C VAL A 213 -14.18 14.24 -7.23
N LEU A 214 -13.05 14.49 -7.90
CA LEU A 214 -11.76 14.65 -7.23
C LEU A 214 -11.76 15.88 -6.32
N PHE A 215 -10.91 15.90 -5.29
CA PHE A 215 -10.75 17.08 -4.45
C PHE A 215 -10.34 18.32 -5.26
N ALA A 216 -9.46 18.16 -6.24
CA ALA A 216 -9.07 19.24 -7.15
C ALA A 216 -10.21 19.77 -8.02
N ALA A 217 -11.30 19.02 -8.17
CA ALA A 217 -12.42 19.35 -9.03
C ALA A 217 -13.63 19.88 -8.24
N ALA A 218 -13.42 20.26 -6.98
CA ALA A 218 -14.46 20.81 -6.13
C ALA A 218 -13.87 21.78 -5.09
N ASP A 219 -14.53 22.92 -4.94
CA ASP A 219 -14.15 23.96 -3.99
C ASP A 219 -15.08 23.91 -2.76
N PRO A 220 -14.57 23.64 -1.54
CA PRO A 220 -15.36 23.72 -0.32
C PRO A 220 -15.89 25.13 -0.07
N LEU A 221 -17.19 25.24 0.15
CA LEU A 221 -17.82 26.49 0.57
C LEU A 221 -17.83 26.56 2.10
N ALA A 222 -17.54 27.75 2.63
CA ALA A 222 -17.45 28.02 4.07
C ALA A 222 -18.81 27.88 4.77
#